data_AF-A0A7R8ZSU5-F1
#
_entry.id   AF-A0A7R8ZSU5-F1
#
_cell.length_a   1.000
_cell.length_b   1.000
_cell.length_c   1.000
_cell.angle_alpha   90.00
_cell.angle_beta   90.00
_cell.angle_gamma   90.00
#
_symmetry.space_group_name_H-M   'P 1'
#
loop_
_entity.id
_entity.type
_entity.pdbx_description
1 polymer ?
#
loop_
_entity_poly.entity_id
_entity_poly.type
_entity_poly.pdbx_seq_one_letter_code
_entity_poly.pdbx_strand_id
1 'polypeptide(L)'
;LQFMNVKLLLREICPFINENANDTNPHMTQIRSLASKVLFALSLNNFGAVFSRIQASKPVIVKNLICQLHPVLNRLQELSDPSEESSDFSDIELIQHINVDINRLIKLFNESINKLKSLRKQACLVLISSLEKAVWNWLDNYPEEFADIQAHSNDELNRCCDQLFEILDNFSDSNKRRASTWPLQIILLALSPVSNW
;
A
#
# COMPACT_ATOMS: atom_id res chain seq x y z
N LEU A 1 26.08 -3.75 7.36
CA LEU A 1 25.85 -2.74 8.44
C LEU A 1 24.72 -1.76 8.09
N GLN A 2 24.75 -1.06 6.93
CA GLN A 2 23.65 -0.15 6.53
C GLN A 2 22.24 -0.79 6.48
N PHE A 3 22.09 -2.00 5.90
CA PHE A 3 20.79 -2.68 5.80
C PHE A 3 20.16 -3.10 7.13
N MET A 4 20.97 -3.41 8.15
CA MET A 4 20.47 -3.79 9.48
C MET A 4 19.90 -2.58 10.23
N ASN A 5 20.55 -1.42 10.09
CA ASN A 5 20.09 -0.19 10.71
C ASN A 5 18.75 0.28 10.13
N VAL A 6 18.52 0.11 8.82
CA VAL A 6 17.24 0.48 8.19
C VAL A 6 16.08 -0.38 8.70
N LYS A 7 16.27 -1.69 8.84
CA LYS A 7 15.20 -2.58 9.36
C LYS A 7 14.85 -2.28 10.82
N LEU A 8 15.85 -1.97 11.64
CA LEU A 8 15.65 -1.56 13.04
C LEU A 8 14.94 -0.20 13.10
N LEU A 9 15.39 0.77 12.31
CA LEU A 9 14.79 2.10 12.25
C LEU A 9 13.33 2.05 11.79
N LEU A 10 13.00 1.22 10.78
CA LEU A 10 11.62 0.99 10.37
C LEU A 10 10.78 0.36 11.49
N ARG A 11 11.36 -0.49 12.33
CA ARG A 11 10.65 -1.09 13.47
C ARG A 11 10.26 -0.03 14.51
N GLU A 12 11.11 0.95 14.74
CA GLU A 12 10.87 2.01 15.72
C GLU A 12 9.95 3.12 15.17
N ILE A 13 9.98 3.41 13.86
CA ILE A 13 9.21 4.52 13.27
C ILE A 13 7.75 4.13 12.98
N CYS A 14 7.49 2.88 12.54
CA CYS A 14 6.14 2.45 12.17
C CYS A 14 5.08 2.67 13.28
N PRO A 15 5.34 2.39 14.57
CA PRO A 15 4.37 2.66 15.64
C PRO A 15 3.86 4.11 15.66
N PHE A 16 4.75 5.08 15.46
CA PHE A 16 4.39 6.51 15.43
C PHE A 16 3.57 6.93 14.21
N ILE A 17 3.60 6.15 13.13
CA ILE A 17 2.79 6.37 11.93
C ILE A 17 1.37 5.83 12.13
N ASN A 18 1.26 4.76 12.92
CA ASN A 18 0.09 3.93 13.13
C ASN A 18 -0.74 4.32 14.37
N GLU A 19 -0.17 5.09 15.30
CA GLU A 19 -0.91 5.64 16.44
C GLU A 19 -2.11 6.47 15.97
N ASN A 20 -3.27 6.22 16.60
CA ASN A 20 -4.62 6.61 16.19
C ASN A 20 -4.70 7.94 15.43
N ALA A 21 -5.07 7.88 14.15
CA ALA A 21 -5.29 9.06 13.30
C ALA A 21 -6.37 10.04 13.81
N ASN A 22 -7.18 9.61 14.78
CA ASN A 22 -8.25 10.40 15.40
C ASN A 22 -7.82 11.11 16.70
N ASP A 23 -6.54 10.99 17.09
CA ASP A 23 -6.05 11.64 18.30
C ASP A 23 -5.94 13.16 18.06
N THR A 24 -6.73 13.94 18.78
CA THR A 24 -6.80 15.42 18.64
C THR A 24 -5.61 16.12 19.29
N ASN A 25 -4.67 15.35 19.86
CA ASN A 25 -3.47 15.89 20.46
C ASN A 25 -2.51 16.44 19.38
N PRO A 26 -2.28 17.77 19.33
CA PRO A 26 -1.44 18.39 18.29
C PRO A 26 0.01 17.89 18.31
N HIS A 27 0.52 17.47 19.48
CA HIS A 27 1.86 16.90 19.60
C HIS A 27 1.97 15.54 18.90
N MET A 28 0.91 14.72 19.00
CA MET A 28 0.86 13.42 18.34
C MET A 28 0.78 13.57 16.81
N THR A 29 0.01 14.55 16.33
CA THR A 29 -0.03 14.91 14.91
C THR A 29 1.34 15.34 14.37
N GLN A 30 2.11 16.11 15.15
CA GLN A 30 3.47 16.52 14.77
C GLN A 30 4.45 15.35 14.73
N ILE A 31 4.42 14.46 15.73
CA ILE A 31 5.25 13.25 15.75
C ILE A 31 4.95 12.40 14.51
N ARG A 32 3.67 12.18 14.20
CA ARG A 32 3.24 11.42 13.03
C ARG A 32 3.75 12.07 11.73
N SER A 33 3.61 13.39 11.60
CA SER A 33 4.12 14.13 10.43
C SER A 33 5.64 13.97 10.25
N LEU A 34 6.41 14.05 11.34
CA LEU A 34 7.85 13.84 11.31
C LEU A 34 8.21 12.39 10.98
N ALA A 35 7.52 11.42 11.57
CA ALA A 35 7.70 9.99 11.28
C ALA A 35 7.43 9.68 9.80
N SER A 36 6.37 10.24 9.21
CA SER A 36 6.09 10.12 7.78
C SER A 36 7.20 10.72 6.92
N LYS A 37 7.75 11.90 7.29
CA LYS A 37 8.88 12.51 6.57
C LYS A 37 10.14 11.64 6.62
N VAL A 38 10.44 11.05 7.77
CA VAL A 38 11.59 10.15 7.91
C VAL A 38 11.37 8.88 7.08
N LEU A 39 10.17 8.29 7.11
CA LEU A 39 9.84 7.12 6.28
C LEU A 39 9.97 7.42 4.78
N PHE A 40 9.46 8.57 4.34
CA PHE A 40 9.60 9.04 2.96
C PHE A 40 11.08 9.17 2.57
N ALA A 41 11.88 9.86 3.39
CA ALA A 41 13.32 10.04 3.13
C ALA A 41 14.09 8.71 3.12
N LEU A 42 13.73 7.75 3.99
CA LEU A 42 14.32 6.41 4.00
C LEU A 42 13.97 5.62 2.74
N SER A 43 12.72 5.73 2.28
CA SER A 43 12.26 5.01 1.09
C SER A 43 12.94 5.47 -0.20
N LEU A 44 13.47 6.71 -0.26
CA LEU A 44 14.28 7.20 -1.40
C LEU A 44 15.44 6.25 -1.71
N ASN A 45 16.23 5.89 -0.69
CA ASN A 45 17.45 5.11 -0.84
C ASN A 45 17.28 3.62 -0.50
N ASN A 46 16.22 3.26 0.22
CA ASN A 46 16.01 1.90 0.74
C ASN A 46 14.61 1.34 0.46
N PHE A 47 14.02 1.69 -0.69
CA PHE A 47 12.70 1.25 -1.11
C PHE A 47 12.46 -0.24 -0.90
N GLY A 48 13.38 -1.10 -1.35
CA GLY A 48 13.21 -2.56 -1.23
C GLY A 48 13.02 -3.05 0.21
N ALA A 49 13.65 -2.41 1.20
CA ALA A 49 13.50 -2.78 2.61
C ALA A 49 12.15 -2.34 3.18
N VAL A 50 11.66 -1.15 2.79
CA VAL A 50 10.34 -0.64 3.18
C VAL A 50 9.23 -1.44 2.50
N PHE A 51 9.37 -1.67 1.19
CA PHE A 51 8.45 -2.43 0.37
C PHE A 51 8.34 -3.89 0.82
N SER A 52 9.45 -4.53 1.19
CA SER A 52 9.44 -5.89 1.76
C SER A 52 8.62 -5.99 3.04
N ARG A 53 8.56 -4.91 3.84
CA ARG A 53 7.75 -4.86 5.07
C ARG A 53 6.27 -4.73 4.76
N ILE A 54 5.91 -3.90 3.79
CA ILE A 54 4.55 -3.76 3.26
C ILE A 54 4.08 -5.09 2.65
N GLN A 55 4.91 -5.73 1.83
CA GLN A 55 4.62 -7.05 1.24
C GLN A 55 4.49 -8.15 2.31
N ALA A 56 5.19 -8.04 3.44
CA ALA A 56 5.13 -8.97 4.56
C ALA A 56 3.90 -8.77 5.47
N SER A 57 3.14 -7.68 5.29
CA SER A 57 1.83 -7.51 5.91
C SER A 57 0.92 -8.67 5.48
N LYS A 58 0.55 -9.52 6.43
CA LYS A 58 0.00 -10.86 6.18
C LYS A 58 -1.26 -10.82 5.30
N PRO A 59 -1.28 -11.49 4.13
CA PRO A 59 -2.51 -12.12 3.67
C PRO A 59 -2.79 -13.32 4.59
N VAL A 60 -3.94 -13.33 5.26
CA VAL A 60 -4.45 -14.44 6.10
C VAL A 60 -4.72 -15.73 5.29
N ILE A 61 -4.14 -15.90 4.11
CA ILE A 61 -4.40 -17.03 3.20
C ILE A 61 -3.13 -17.79 2.79
N VAL A 62 -1.91 -17.27 3.01
CA VAL A 62 -0.67 -17.93 2.51
C VAL A 62 0.27 -18.37 3.62
N LYS A 63 -0.29 -18.79 4.76
CA LYS A 63 0.40 -19.71 5.70
C LYS A 63 0.30 -21.18 5.25
N ASN A 64 -0.43 -21.47 4.17
CA ASN A 64 -0.85 -22.82 3.81
C ASN A 64 -0.07 -23.45 2.63
N LEU A 65 0.80 -22.72 1.92
CA LEU A 65 1.49 -23.24 0.73
C LEU A 65 3.01 -23.42 0.87
N ILE A 66 3.64 -22.90 1.93
CA ILE A 66 5.09 -23.05 2.19
C ILE A 66 5.34 -23.91 3.44
N CYS A 67 4.39 -24.79 3.78
CA CYS A 67 4.51 -25.79 4.85
C CYS A 67 4.64 -27.23 4.29
N GLN A 68 5.14 -27.41 3.06
CA GLN A 68 5.34 -28.74 2.50
C GLN A 68 6.64 -29.44 2.93
N LEU A 69 7.49 -28.83 3.77
CA LEU A 69 8.69 -29.52 4.27
C LEU A 69 8.87 -29.34 5.78
N HIS A 70 8.18 -30.23 6.49
CA HIS A 70 8.57 -30.93 7.70
C HIS A 70 7.69 -30.67 8.94
N PRO A 71 7.21 -31.74 9.61
CA PRO A 71 6.07 -31.73 10.51
C PRO A 71 6.53 -32.01 11.94
N VAL A 72 6.96 -30.98 12.67
CA VAL A 72 7.24 -31.12 14.10
C VAL A 72 6.83 -29.81 14.76
N LEU A 73 5.74 -29.86 15.54
CA LEU A 73 5.34 -28.89 16.59
C LEU A 73 4.49 -27.69 16.10
N ASN A 74 3.20 -27.83 15.77
CA ASN A 74 2.16 -28.40 16.64
C ASN A 74 2.29 -28.10 18.15
N ARG A 75 3.06 -27.09 18.57
CA ARG A 75 3.14 -26.71 19.99
C ARG A 75 2.88 -25.25 20.33
N LEU A 76 2.45 -24.42 19.39
CA LEU A 76 1.81 -23.16 19.74
C LEU A 76 0.48 -23.04 19.00
N GLN A 77 -0.35 -24.02 19.34
CA GLN A 77 -1.81 -24.05 19.22
C GLN A 77 -2.48 -23.16 20.31
N GLU A 78 -1.71 -22.25 20.90
CA GLU A 78 -2.13 -21.21 21.83
C GLU A 78 -1.72 -19.91 21.13
N LEU A 79 -2.54 -19.33 20.27
CA LEU A 79 -3.46 -18.23 20.58
C LEU A 79 -4.56 -18.20 19.51
N SER A 80 -5.27 -19.33 19.35
CA SER A 80 -6.60 -19.37 18.74
C SER A 80 -7.62 -18.75 19.68
N ASP A 81 -7.48 -17.45 19.94
CA ASP A 81 -8.53 -16.66 20.57
C ASP A 81 -9.27 -15.90 19.46
N PRO A 82 -10.57 -16.12 19.24
CA PRO A 82 -11.36 -15.36 18.27
C PRO A 82 -11.70 -13.93 18.78
N SER A 83 -10.99 -13.42 19.79
CA SER A 83 -11.32 -12.18 20.51
C SER A 83 -10.34 -11.01 20.34
N GLU A 84 -9.54 -10.95 19.28
CA GLU A 84 -8.91 -9.68 18.87
C GLU A 84 -9.56 -9.11 17.60
N GLU A 85 -10.65 -8.36 17.81
CA GLU A 85 -11.13 -7.33 16.89
C GLU A 85 -10.15 -6.14 16.82
N SER A 86 -8.92 -6.39 16.41
CA SER A 86 -8.07 -5.34 15.85
C SER A 86 -7.36 -5.92 14.63
N SER A 87 -8.03 -5.88 13.47
CA SER A 87 -7.32 -6.14 12.22
C SER A 87 -6.41 -4.93 11.98
N ASP A 88 -5.20 -4.98 12.53
CA ASP A 88 -4.21 -3.94 12.38
C ASP A 88 -3.79 -3.83 10.90
N PHE A 89 -4.25 -2.78 10.22
CA PHE A 89 -3.92 -2.50 8.81
C PHE A 89 -2.75 -1.53 8.65
N SER A 90 -2.08 -1.20 9.75
CA SER A 90 -0.89 -0.37 9.87
C SER A 90 0.10 -0.51 8.71
N ASP A 91 0.52 -1.74 8.40
CA ASP A 91 1.52 -1.97 7.36
C ASP A 91 1.01 -1.65 5.94
N ILE A 92 -0.30 -1.76 5.69
CA ILE A 92 -0.93 -1.34 4.41
C ILE A 92 -0.93 0.18 4.33
N GLU A 93 -1.25 0.88 5.42
CA GLU A 93 -1.26 2.34 5.47
C GLU A 93 0.12 2.96 5.22
N LEU A 94 1.22 2.23 5.44
CA LEU A 94 2.57 2.70 5.09
C LEU A 94 2.71 3.05 3.60
N ILE A 95 1.90 2.46 2.71
CA ILE A 95 1.88 2.77 1.27
C ILE A 95 1.64 4.27 1.03
N GLN A 96 0.84 4.94 1.86
CA GLN A 96 0.55 6.36 1.69
C GLN A 96 1.72 7.28 2.12
N HIS A 97 2.80 6.74 2.68
CA HIS A 97 3.91 7.50 3.25
C HIS A 97 5.26 7.23 2.58
N ILE A 98 5.31 6.27 1.65
CA ILE A 98 6.53 5.96 0.91
C ILE A 98 6.69 6.88 -0.29
N ASN A 99 7.94 7.19 -0.62
CA ASN A 99 8.31 7.81 -1.87
C ASN A 99 8.24 6.77 -3.00
N VAL A 100 7.45 7.11 -4.01
CA VAL A 100 7.15 6.27 -5.16
C VAL A 100 7.46 7.09 -6.41
N ASP A 101 8.46 6.69 -7.19
CA ASP A 101 8.70 7.12 -8.57
C ASP A 101 7.84 6.26 -9.53
N ILE A 102 7.81 6.57 -10.83
CA ILE A 102 6.99 5.83 -11.80
C ILE A 102 7.25 4.31 -11.79
N ASN A 103 8.51 3.88 -11.69
CA ASN A 103 8.84 2.45 -11.70
C ASN A 103 8.37 1.75 -10.42
N ARG A 104 8.44 2.45 -9.27
CA ARG A 104 7.92 1.98 -7.98
C ARG A 104 6.39 1.97 -7.99
N LEU A 105 5.75 2.92 -8.68
CA LEU A 105 4.29 3.00 -8.79
C LEU A 105 3.75 1.80 -9.55
N ILE A 106 4.36 1.48 -10.70
CA ILE A 106 4.03 0.30 -11.50
C ILE A 106 4.19 -0.99 -10.68
N LYS A 107 5.29 -1.11 -9.92
CA LYS A 107 5.50 -2.27 -9.02
C LYS A 107 4.43 -2.37 -7.93
N LEU A 108 4.08 -1.24 -7.33
CA LEU A 108 3.05 -1.16 -6.29
C LEU A 108 1.67 -1.54 -6.84
N PHE A 109 1.33 -1.09 -8.05
CA PHE A 109 0.09 -1.45 -8.73
C PHE A 109 0.03 -2.94 -9.05
N ASN A 110 1.09 -3.51 -9.63
CA ASN A 110 1.18 -4.94 -9.91
C ASN A 110 0.98 -5.81 -8.66
N GLU A 111 1.64 -5.46 -7.54
CA GLU A 111 1.42 -6.16 -6.27
C GLU A 111 0.00 -6.01 -5.76
N SER A 112 -0.58 -4.81 -5.89
CA SER A 112 -1.97 -4.55 -5.48
C SER A 112 -2.98 -5.37 -6.28
N ILE A 113 -2.80 -5.47 -7.61
CA ILE A 113 -3.61 -6.31 -8.50
C ILE A 113 -3.59 -7.77 -8.04
N ASN A 114 -2.40 -8.27 -7.70
CA ASN A 114 -2.21 -9.64 -7.23
C ASN A 114 -2.86 -9.89 -5.85
N LYS A 115 -2.89 -8.89 -4.97
CA LYS A 115 -3.39 -9.03 -3.59
C LYS A 115 -4.87 -8.74 -3.43
N LEU A 116 -5.43 -7.77 -4.15
CA LEU A 116 -6.82 -7.28 -3.99
C LEU A 116 -7.86 -8.40 -4.07
N LYS A 117 -7.64 -9.41 -4.92
CA LYS A 117 -8.55 -10.57 -5.06
C LYS A 117 -8.55 -11.51 -3.85
N SER A 118 -7.51 -11.47 -3.01
CA SER A 118 -7.32 -12.36 -1.86
C SER A 118 -7.57 -11.69 -0.50
N LEU A 119 -7.66 -10.36 -0.48
CA LEU A 119 -7.81 -9.59 0.74
C LEU A 119 -9.27 -9.61 1.22
N ARG A 120 -9.45 -9.51 2.54
CA ARG A 120 -10.78 -9.28 3.12
C ARG A 120 -11.24 -7.86 2.80
N LYS A 121 -12.56 -7.67 2.73
CA LYS A 121 -13.20 -6.41 2.34
C LYS A 121 -12.61 -5.16 3.01
N GLN A 122 -12.41 -5.17 4.33
CA GLN A 122 -11.86 -4.02 5.05
C GLN A 122 -10.40 -3.72 4.67
N ALA A 123 -9.58 -4.76 4.47
CA ALA A 123 -8.21 -4.61 3.99
C ALA A 123 -8.16 -4.06 2.56
N CYS A 124 -9.12 -4.46 1.69
CA CYS A 124 -9.24 -3.88 0.35
C CYS A 124 -9.51 -2.38 0.42
N LEU A 125 -10.41 -1.93 1.29
CA LEU A 125 -10.72 -0.50 1.45
C LEU A 125 -9.51 0.32 1.93
N VAL A 126 -8.74 -0.20 2.88
CA VAL A 126 -7.51 0.46 3.35
C VAL A 126 -6.46 0.50 2.25
N LEU A 127 -6.28 -0.59 1.49
CA LEU A 127 -5.36 -0.63 0.36
C LEU A 127 -5.76 0.38 -0.73
N ILE A 128 -7.04 0.43 -1.09
CA ILE A 128 -7.57 1.40 -2.08
C ILE A 128 -7.27 2.83 -1.66
N SER A 129 -7.58 3.21 -0.41
CA SER A 129 -7.29 4.57 0.09
C SER A 129 -5.79 4.87 0.16
N SER A 130 -4.97 3.87 0.50
CA SER A 130 -3.53 4.05 0.58
C SER A 130 -2.90 4.21 -0.80
N LEU A 131 -3.39 3.48 -1.81
CA LEU A 131 -2.98 3.62 -3.21
C LEU A 131 -3.33 5.00 -3.76
N GLU A 132 -4.55 5.47 -3.52
CA GLU A 132 -4.99 6.81 -3.93
C GLU A 132 -4.01 7.88 -3.43
N LYS A 133 -3.69 7.87 -2.14
CA LYS A 133 -2.75 8.83 -1.55
C LYS A 133 -1.32 8.67 -2.07
N ALA A 134 -0.89 7.45 -2.35
CA ALA A 134 0.44 7.20 -2.94
C ALA A 134 0.55 7.80 -4.35
N VAL A 135 -0.52 7.70 -5.16
CA VAL A 135 -0.57 8.32 -6.49
C VAL A 135 -0.54 9.85 -6.36
N TRP A 136 -1.33 10.43 -5.46
CA TRP A 136 -1.29 11.88 -5.22
C TRP A 136 0.08 12.36 -4.77
N ASN A 137 0.72 11.64 -3.83
CA ASN A 137 2.09 11.97 -3.43
C ASN A 137 3.07 11.87 -4.60
N TRP A 138 2.93 10.88 -5.49
CA TRP A 138 3.78 10.79 -6.68
C TRP A 138 3.56 12.00 -7.60
N LEU A 139 2.30 12.37 -7.88
CA LEU A 139 1.98 13.56 -8.69
C LEU A 139 2.56 14.86 -8.10
N ASP A 140 2.51 15.02 -6.77
CA ASP A 140 3.03 16.21 -6.08
C ASP A 140 4.57 16.27 -6.08
N ASN A 141 5.24 15.12 -6.00
CA ASN A 141 6.71 15.06 -5.88
C ASN A 141 7.44 14.88 -7.22
N TYR A 142 6.76 14.35 -8.24
CA TYR A 142 7.32 14.04 -9.56
C TYR A 142 6.39 14.52 -10.71
N PRO A 143 5.99 15.81 -10.74
CA PRO A 143 5.10 16.32 -11.77
C PRO A 143 5.69 16.22 -13.19
N GLU A 144 7.02 16.21 -13.32
CA GLU A 144 7.72 15.98 -14.57
C GLU A 144 7.52 14.56 -15.12
N GLU A 145 7.55 13.54 -14.26
CA GLU A 145 7.30 12.15 -14.68
C GLU A 145 5.87 12.00 -15.20
N PHE A 146 4.91 12.67 -14.55
CA PHE A 146 3.53 12.70 -15.04
C PHE A 146 3.42 13.40 -16.39
N ALA A 147 4.05 14.56 -16.57
CA ALA A 147 4.07 15.26 -17.86
C ALA A 147 4.69 14.39 -18.97
N ASP A 148 5.75 13.65 -18.66
CA ASP A 148 6.40 12.73 -19.58
C ASP A 148 5.47 11.59 -20.02
N ILE A 149 4.66 11.04 -19.10
CA ILE A 149 3.67 10.00 -19.40
C ILE A 149 2.53 10.53 -20.27
N GLN A 150 2.10 11.78 -20.03
CA GLN A 150 1.08 12.43 -20.86
C GLN A 150 1.60 12.69 -22.29
N ALA A 151 2.91 12.98 -22.44
CA ALA A 151 3.54 13.17 -23.74
C ALA A 151 3.91 11.85 -24.43
N HIS A 152 4.29 10.84 -23.66
CA HIS A 152 4.76 9.54 -24.13
C HIS A 152 4.05 8.44 -23.33
N SER A 153 3.10 7.75 -23.99
CA SER A 153 2.33 6.69 -23.34
C SER A 153 3.22 5.63 -22.70
N ASN A 154 2.86 5.21 -21.48
CA ASN A 154 3.54 4.12 -20.78
C ASN A 154 2.63 2.88 -20.76
N ASP A 155 2.91 1.92 -21.64
CA ASP A 155 2.07 0.73 -21.83
C ASP A 155 1.96 -0.14 -20.56
N GLU A 156 3.03 -0.21 -19.76
CA GLU A 156 3.03 -1.00 -18.53
C GLU A 156 2.15 -0.36 -17.45
N LEU A 157 2.26 0.97 -17.29
CA LEU A 157 1.39 1.72 -16.40
C LEU A 157 -0.08 1.63 -16.85
N ASN A 158 -0.34 1.83 -18.15
CA ASN A 158 -1.69 1.76 -18.72
C ASN A 158 -2.33 0.39 -18.42
N ARG A 159 -1.59 -0.69 -18.66
CA ARG A 159 -2.06 -2.05 -18.35
C ARG A 159 -2.37 -2.23 -16.87
N CYS A 160 -1.53 -1.70 -15.97
CA CYS A 160 -1.80 -1.76 -14.54
C CYS A 160 -3.07 -0.98 -14.17
N CYS A 161 -3.25 0.20 -14.76
CA CYS A 161 -4.43 1.04 -14.52
C CYS A 161 -5.71 0.37 -15.00
N ASP A 162 -5.71 -0.23 -16.20
CA ASP A 162 -6.86 -0.96 -16.74
C ASP A 162 -7.24 -2.15 -15.83
N GLN A 163 -6.25 -2.95 -15.42
CA GLN A 163 -6.48 -4.09 -14.55
C GLN A 163 -6.99 -3.69 -13.16
N LEU A 164 -6.44 -2.63 -12.57
CA LEU A 164 -6.94 -2.10 -11.30
C LEU A 164 -8.35 -1.56 -11.47
N PHE A 165 -8.63 -0.80 -12.54
CA PHE A 165 -9.95 -0.25 -12.78
C PHE A 165 -11.01 -1.35 -12.86
N GLU A 166 -10.76 -2.42 -13.60
CA GLU A 166 -11.66 -3.58 -13.70
C GLU A 166 -11.88 -4.27 -12.33
N ILE A 167 -10.82 -4.45 -11.54
CA ILE A 167 -10.93 -5.03 -10.19
C ILE A 167 -11.77 -4.12 -9.27
N LEU A 168 -11.56 -2.81 -9.32
CA LEU A 168 -12.29 -1.83 -8.52
C LEU A 168 -13.76 -1.76 -8.94
N ASP A 169 -14.05 -1.81 -10.23
CA ASP A 169 -15.42 -1.81 -10.75
C ASP A 169 -16.20 -3.04 -10.26
N ASN A 170 -15.58 -4.22 -10.36
CA ASN A 170 -16.13 -5.47 -9.81
C ASN A 170 -16.29 -5.42 -8.28
N PHE A 171 -15.39 -4.75 -7.56
CA PHE A 171 -15.50 -4.57 -6.11
C PHE A 171 -16.66 -3.63 -5.72
N SER A 172 -17.06 -2.73 -6.62
CA SER A 172 -17.99 -1.61 -6.42
C SER A 172 -19.48 -2.00 -6.53
N ASP A 173 -19.85 -3.14 -5.95
CA ASP A 173 -21.22 -3.66 -6.02
C ASP A 173 -22.27 -2.84 -5.21
N SER A 174 -21.84 -1.87 -4.40
CA SER A 174 -22.70 -1.08 -3.52
C SER A 174 -22.34 0.40 -3.55
N ASN A 175 -23.32 1.27 -3.28
CA ASN A 175 -23.11 2.73 -3.27
C ASN A 175 -22.00 3.18 -2.31
N LYS A 176 -21.92 2.55 -1.13
CA LYS A 176 -20.85 2.85 -0.16
C LYS A 176 -19.46 2.48 -0.72
N ARG A 177 -19.35 1.36 -1.43
CA ARG A 177 -18.09 0.92 -2.03
C ARG A 177 -17.70 1.75 -3.23
N ARG A 178 -18.66 2.07 -4.11
CA ARG A 178 -18.47 3.02 -5.21
C ARG A 178 -17.89 4.33 -4.72
N ALA A 179 -18.45 4.89 -3.64
CA ALA A 179 -17.93 6.13 -3.06
C ALA A 179 -16.46 6.00 -2.58
N SER A 180 -16.05 4.83 -2.11
CA SER A 180 -14.67 4.58 -1.66
C SER A 180 -13.69 4.26 -2.79
N THR A 181 -14.14 3.64 -3.88
CA THR A 181 -13.29 3.30 -5.03
C THR A 181 -13.17 4.44 -6.03
N TRP A 182 -14.18 5.31 -6.09
CA TRP A 182 -14.31 6.37 -7.09
C TRP A 182 -13.07 7.28 -7.19
N PRO A 183 -12.48 7.79 -6.09
CA PRO A 183 -11.30 8.65 -6.19
C PRO A 183 -10.13 7.96 -6.89
N LEU A 184 -9.86 6.69 -6.55
CA LEU A 184 -8.82 5.90 -7.20
C LEU A 184 -9.20 5.58 -8.66
N GLN A 185 -10.46 5.25 -8.96
CA GLN A 185 -10.88 5.01 -10.35
C GLN A 185 -10.67 6.25 -11.24
N ILE A 186 -10.96 7.45 -10.74
CA ILE A 186 -10.74 8.69 -11.48
C ILE A 186 -9.25 8.96 -11.71
N ILE A 187 -8.40 8.77 -10.70
CA ILE A 187 -6.97 9.03 -10.88
C ILE A 187 -6.35 8.01 -11.85
N LEU A 188 -6.77 6.75 -11.83
CA LEU A 188 -6.31 5.74 -12.79
C LEU A 188 -6.66 6.13 -14.24
N LEU A 189 -7.83 6.73 -14.47
CA LEU A 189 -8.19 7.26 -15.79
C LEU A 189 -7.32 8.47 -16.20
N ALA A 190 -6.90 9.30 -15.24
CA ALA A 190 -5.99 10.41 -15.53
C ALA A 190 -4.55 9.94 -15.82
N LEU A 191 -4.13 8.83 -15.20
CA LEU A 191 -2.81 8.21 -15.42
C LEU A 191 -2.70 7.49 -16.77
N SER A 192 -3.82 7.06 -17.33
CA SER A 192 -3.90 6.44 -18.66
C SER A 192 -4.38 7.48 -19.68
N PRO A 193 -3.50 8.31 -20.27
CA PRO A 193 -3.91 9.17 -21.36
C PRO A 193 -4.48 8.29 -22.46
N VAL A 194 -5.76 8.52 -22.80
CA VAL A 194 -6.46 7.75 -23.83
C VAL A 194 -5.65 7.90 -25.11
N SER A 195 -4.97 6.83 -25.52
CA SER A 195 -4.20 6.77 -26.74
C SER A 195 -5.17 6.83 -27.92
N ASN A 196 -5.47 8.05 -28.36
CA ASN A 196 -6.22 8.44 -29.56
C ASN A 196 -7.61 7.78 -29.74
N TRP A 197 -8.67 8.57 -29.57
CA TRP A 197 -9.92 8.37 -30.30
C TRP A 197 -9.69 8.61 -31.80
#